data_AF-A0A8T6LES2-F1
#
_entry.id   AF-A0A8T6LES2-F1
#
_cell.length_a   1.000
_cell.length_b   1.000
_cell.length_c   1.000
_cell.angle_alpha   90.00
_cell.angle_beta   90.00
_cell.angle_gamma   90.00
#
_symmetry.space_group_name_H-M   'P 1'
#
loop_
_entity.id
_entity.type
_entity.pdbx_description
1 polymer ?
#
loop_
_entity_poly.entity_id
_entity_poly.type
_entity_poly.pdbx_seq_one_letter_code
_entity_poly.pdbx_strand_id
1 'polypeptide(L)'
;MPHMNTRFVLAGMVSLLMPACSYGPKVDRFPPAQHPSGIASLLYVAGDTLDAEVLAVEEDALLVLVDSAGQHRLAGRLARIPFPGITRGRFAHAGGVRRGFFDRGFALSANVRPYEATGEDLAANPEDRANLQLLSRYPQGVGDELLARLEAAYGELETLDPDGEP
;
A
#
# COMPACT_ATOMS: atom_id res chain seq x y z
N MET A 1 -39.92 -0.07 -72.30
CA MET A 1 -39.89 -1.52 -72.61
C MET A 1 -38.56 -2.09 -72.14
N PRO A 2 -38.56 -3.32 -71.63
CA PRO A 2 -37.68 -3.82 -70.58
C PRO A 2 -36.32 -4.24 -71.14
N HIS A 3 -35.26 -4.17 -70.34
CA HIS A 3 -34.59 -5.39 -69.87
C HIS A 3 -33.53 -5.06 -68.82
N MET A 4 -33.90 -5.49 -67.61
CA MET A 4 -33.06 -5.78 -66.47
C MET A 4 -31.95 -6.75 -66.89
N ASN A 5 -30.69 -6.45 -66.57
CA ASN A 5 -29.64 -7.46 -66.49
C ASN A 5 -28.66 -7.13 -65.36
N THR A 6 -29.12 -7.48 -64.17
CA THR A 6 -28.41 -8.14 -63.08
C THR A 6 -26.93 -8.45 -63.34
N ARG A 7 -26.04 -7.70 -62.68
CA ARG A 7 -24.71 -8.19 -62.31
C ARG A 7 -24.55 -8.01 -60.81
N PHE A 8 -24.84 -9.08 -60.08
CA PHE A 8 -24.46 -9.23 -58.68
C PHE A 8 -22.93 -9.17 -58.60
N VAL A 9 -22.39 -8.04 -58.15
CA VAL A 9 -21.02 -7.99 -57.63
C VAL A 9 -21.14 -8.12 -56.12
N LEU A 10 -21.03 -9.37 -55.66
CA LEU A 10 -20.76 -9.71 -54.27
C LEU A 10 -19.34 -9.17 -53.97
N ALA A 11 -19.23 -7.90 -53.59
CA ALA A 11 -18.01 -7.35 -53.06
C ALA A 11 -17.87 -7.85 -51.62
N GLY A 12 -17.08 -8.91 -51.46
CA GLY A 12 -16.81 -9.59 -50.21
C GLY A 12 -16.39 -8.61 -49.11
N MET A 13 -17.21 -8.53 -48.08
CA MET A 13 -16.83 -7.99 -46.79
C MET A 13 -15.91 -9.01 -46.13
N VAL A 14 -14.64 -9.03 -46.58
CA VAL A 14 -13.57 -9.72 -45.85
C VAL A 14 -13.30 -8.86 -44.62
N SER A 15 -14.11 -9.09 -43.58
CA SER A 15 -13.82 -8.64 -42.23
C SER A 15 -12.46 -9.22 -41.86
N LEU A 16 -11.42 -8.41 -42.02
CA LEU A 16 -10.14 -8.65 -41.36
C LEU A 16 -10.43 -8.70 -39.86
N LEU A 17 -10.66 -9.92 -39.37
CA LEU A 17 -10.46 -10.30 -37.98
C LEU A 17 -8.95 -10.17 -37.72
N MET A 18 -8.47 -8.92 -37.66
CA MET A 18 -7.27 -8.61 -36.91
C MET A 18 -7.55 -9.13 -35.51
N PRO A 19 -6.75 -10.07 -34.98
CA PRO A 19 -6.72 -10.22 -33.54
C PRO A 19 -6.31 -8.84 -33.06
N ALA A 20 -7.27 -8.10 -32.49
CA ALA A 20 -6.96 -7.01 -31.60
C ALA A 20 -6.29 -7.70 -30.42
N CYS A 21 -5.01 -8.04 -30.61
CA CYS A 21 -4.07 -8.34 -29.57
C CYS A 21 -4.31 -7.25 -28.55
N SER A 22 -4.78 -7.67 -27.38
CA SER A 22 -4.88 -6.87 -26.18
C SER A 22 -3.48 -6.35 -25.84
N TYR A 23 -3.05 -5.34 -26.59
CA TYR A 23 -1.83 -4.58 -26.44
C TYR A 23 -2.22 -3.18 -25.93
N GLY A 24 -3.18 -3.17 -25.01
CA GLY A 24 -3.34 -2.11 -24.04
C GLY A 24 -2.51 -2.48 -22.82
N PRO A 25 -1.96 -1.50 -22.09
CA PRO A 25 -1.28 -1.79 -20.84
C PRO A 25 -2.29 -2.42 -19.88
N LYS A 26 -2.04 -3.68 -19.51
CA LYS A 26 -2.87 -4.42 -18.56
C LYS A 26 -2.70 -3.79 -17.18
N VAL A 27 -3.76 -3.76 -16.37
CA VAL A 27 -3.70 -3.22 -15.00
C VAL A 27 -2.69 -4.00 -14.16
N ASP A 28 -2.52 -5.29 -14.45
CA ASP A 28 -1.53 -6.23 -13.93
C ASP A 28 -0.09 -6.01 -14.45
N ARG A 29 0.11 -5.13 -15.46
CA ARG A 29 1.43 -4.63 -15.91
C ARG A 29 1.71 -3.20 -15.45
N PHE A 30 0.70 -2.48 -14.98
CA PHE A 30 0.93 -1.30 -14.17
C PHE A 30 1.16 -1.76 -12.74
N PRO A 31 2.32 -1.44 -12.13
CA PRO A 31 2.37 -1.51 -10.68
C PRO A 31 1.20 -0.66 -10.16
N PRO A 32 0.42 -1.21 -9.25
CA PRO A 32 0.74 -0.87 -7.89
C PRO A 32 1.45 -2.07 -7.26
N ALA A 33 2.23 -1.84 -6.22
CA ALA A 33 2.37 -2.87 -5.18
C ALA A 33 3.16 -4.15 -5.52
N GLN A 34 4.43 -4.04 -5.91
CA GLN A 34 5.41 -5.11 -5.60
C GLN A 34 6.46 -4.68 -4.56
N HIS A 35 6.48 -3.39 -4.23
CA HIS A 35 7.37 -2.75 -3.26
C HIS A 35 6.57 -1.73 -2.45
N PRO A 36 6.97 -1.42 -1.21
CA PRO A 36 6.33 -0.36 -0.47
C PRO A 36 6.48 0.96 -1.24
N SER A 37 5.40 1.71 -1.37
CA SER A 37 5.35 2.99 -2.07
C SER A 37 5.04 4.16 -1.13
N GLY A 38 5.03 3.89 0.19
CA GLY A 38 5.03 4.86 1.28
C GLY A 38 6.23 4.68 2.20
N ILE A 39 6.01 4.87 3.50
CA ILE A 39 7.04 4.69 4.53
C ILE A 39 7.05 3.24 4.99
N ALA A 40 8.21 2.60 4.91
CA ALA A 40 8.43 1.35 5.63
C ALA A 40 8.67 1.67 7.10
N SER A 41 8.01 0.92 7.98
CA SER A 41 8.12 1.08 9.42
C SER A 41 8.44 -0.23 10.12
N LEU A 42 9.21 -0.11 11.20
CA LEU A 42 9.30 -1.11 12.25
C LEU A 42 8.59 -0.56 13.48
N LEU A 43 7.51 -1.20 13.89
CA LEU A 43 6.67 -0.77 15.00
C LEU A 43 6.76 -1.76 16.16
N TYR A 44 6.93 -1.25 17.37
CA TYR A 44 6.86 -2.03 18.60
C TYR A 44 5.51 -1.79 19.26
N VAL A 45 4.64 -2.80 19.19
CA VAL A 45 3.23 -2.73 19.62
C VAL A 45 2.92 -3.93 20.50
N ALA A 46 2.31 -3.71 21.66
CA ALA A 46 1.93 -4.77 22.61
C ALA A 46 3.06 -5.78 22.95
N GLY A 47 4.33 -5.33 22.96
CA GLY A 47 5.50 -6.17 23.23
C GLY A 47 5.99 -7.01 22.05
N ASP A 48 5.37 -6.88 20.87
CA ASP A 48 5.79 -7.51 19.63
C ASP A 48 6.32 -6.48 18.62
N THR A 49 6.98 -6.98 17.58
CA THR A 49 7.51 -6.16 16.50
C THR A 49 6.77 -6.44 15.19
N LEU A 50 6.35 -5.37 14.51
CA LEU A 50 5.65 -5.39 13.24
C LEU A 50 6.47 -4.68 12.17
N ASP A 51 6.81 -5.39 11.10
CA ASP A 51 7.29 -4.79 9.85
C ASP A 51 6.06 -4.41 9.03
N ALA A 52 5.90 -3.11 8.75
CA ALA A 52 4.71 -2.61 8.09
C ALA A 52 5.03 -1.48 7.11
N GLU A 53 4.07 -1.18 6.25
CA GLU A 53 4.05 0.04 5.46
C GLU A 53 2.98 0.99 5.99
N VAL A 54 3.35 2.23 6.26
CA VAL A 54 2.40 3.29 6.62
C VAL A 54 1.63 3.71 5.37
N LEU A 55 0.35 3.35 5.33
CA LEU A 55 -0.56 3.70 4.25
C LEU A 55 -1.07 5.13 4.43
N ALA A 56 -1.47 5.48 5.65
CA ALA A 56 -1.92 6.82 6.01
C ALA A 56 -1.66 7.10 7.48
N VAL A 57 -1.60 8.39 7.81
CA VAL A 57 -1.56 8.90 9.18
C VAL A 57 -2.92 9.52 9.47
N GLU A 58 -3.57 9.04 10.52
CA GLU A 58 -4.84 9.56 11.02
C GLU A 58 -4.60 10.52 12.19
N GLU A 59 -5.68 11.02 12.79
CA GLU A 59 -5.60 11.96 13.91
C GLU A 59 -4.95 11.33 15.16
N ASP A 60 -5.25 10.06 15.43
CA ASP A 60 -4.87 9.33 16.64
C ASP A 60 -4.20 7.97 16.35
N ALA A 61 -4.00 7.61 15.07
CA ALA A 61 -3.54 6.29 14.67
C ALA A 61 -2.70 6.28 13.39
N LEU A 62 -2.00 5.17 13.17
CA LEU A 62 -1.45 4.79 11.87
C LEU A 62 -2.34 3.73 11.22
N LEU A 63 -2.66 3.93 9.95
CA LEU A 63 -3.19 2.87 9.10
C LEU A 63 -2.03 2.23 8.35
N VAL A 64 -1.84 0.92 8.54
CA VAL A 64 -0.68 0.20 8.00
C VAL A 64 -1.08 -1.06 7.24
N LEU A 65 -0.24 -1.47 6.30
CA LEU A 65 -0.24 -2.81 5.73
C LEU A 65 0.93 -3.58 6.35
N VAL A 66 0.64 -4.64 7.09
CA VAL A 66 1.66 -5.44 7.78
C VAL A 66 2.30 -6.40 6.77
N ASP A 67 3.61 -6.31 6.59
CA ASP A 67 4.38 -7.22 5.72
C ASP A 67 4.73 -8.51 6.49
N SER A 68 5.30 -8.33 7.68
CA SER A 68 5.63 -9.42 8.59
C SER A 68 5.27 -9.03 10.02
N ALA A 69 4.75 -10.00 10.75
CA ALA A 69 4.42 -9.87 12.15
C ALA A 69 5.13 -10.99 12.91
N GLY A 70 5.70 -10.66 14.08
CA GLY A 70 6.35 -11.66 14.93
C GLY A 70 5.35 -12.71 15.43
N GLN A 71 4.63 -12.36 16.48
CA GLN A 71 3.63 -13.19 17.15
C GLN A 71 2.20 -12.85 16.70
N HIS A 72 1.94 -11.66 16.15
CA HIS A 72 0.62 -11.34 15.59
C HIS A 72 0.34 -12.11 14.29
N ARG A 73 -0.93 -12.47 14.04
CA ARG A 73 -1.36 -13.12 12.78
C ARG A 73 -1.79 -12.12 11.70
N LEU A 74 -1.01 -11.05 11.56
CA LEU A 74 -1.38 -9.91 10.70
C LEU A 74 -0.56 -9.80 9.42
N ALA A 75 0.40 -10.68 9.17
CA ALA A 75 1.17 -10.66 7.93
C ALA A 75 0.24 -10.67 6.70
N GLY A 76 0.40 -9.67 5.83
CA GLY A 76 -0.43 -9.43 4.65
C GLY A 76 -1.77 -8.74 4.91
N ARG A 77 -2.03 -8.26 6.14
CA ARG A 77 -3.31 -7.64 6.55
C ARG A 77 -3.17 -6.16 6.86
N LEU A 78 -4.32 -5.48 6.82
CA LEU A 78 -4.44 -4.11 7.29
C LEU A 78 -4.52 -4.08 8.81
N ALA A 79 -3.85 -3.09 9.40
CA ALA A 79 -4.01 -2.79 10.81
C ALA A 79 -4.14 -1.28 11.03
N ARG A 80 -5.00 -0.91 11.98
CA ARG A 80 -5.08 0.43 12.56
C ARG A 80 -4.39 0.36 13.91
N ILE A 81 -3.35 1.17 14.10
CA ILE A 81 -2.53 1.15 15.31
C ILE A 81 -2.65 2.52 15.97
N PRO A 82 -3.43 2.66 17.05
CA PRO A 82 -3.50 3.89 17.83
C PRO A 82 -2.12 4.28 18.34
N PHE A 83 -1.81 5.57 18.36
CA PHE A 83 -0.52 6.06 18.84
C PHE A 83 -0.17 5.55 20.24
N PRO A 84 -1.09 5.50 21.24
CA PRO A 84 -0.77 4.94 22.55
C PRO A 84 -0.23 3.49 22.53
N GLY A 85 -0.56 2.70 21.50
CA GLY A 85 -0.06 1.34 21.31
C GLY A 85 1.36 1.26 20.74
N ILE A 86 1.89 2.36 20.19
CA ILE A 86 3.23 2.40 19.58
C ILE A 86 4.24 2.80 20.66
N THR A 87 4.91 1.83 21.26
CA THR A 87 5.98 2.11 22.23
C THR A 87 7.23 2.66 21.56
N ARG A 88 7.47 2.26 20.29
CA ARG A 88 8.55 2.79 19.45
C ARG A 88 8.24 2.53 17.97
N GLY A 89 8.49 3.52 17.13
CA GLY A 89 8.43 3.42 15.68
C GLY A 89 9.75 3.86 15.04
N ARG A 90 10.18 3.14 14.00
CA ARG A 90 11.29 3.54 13.13
C ARG A 90 10.79 3.61 11.71
N PHE A 91 11.02 4.73 11.04
CA PHE A 91 10.40 5.08 9.77
C PHE A 91 11.45 5.40 8.72
N ALA A 92 11.30 4.84 7.53
CA ALA A 92 12.16 5.11 6.39
C ALA A 92 11.37 5.14 5.08
N HIS A 93 11.75 6.03 4.16
CA HIS A 93 11.14 6.05 2.83
C HIS A 93 11.49 4.77 2.06
N ALA A 94 10.48 4.08 1.52
CA ALA A 94 10.65 2.78 0.89
C ALA A 94 11.56 2.77 -0.35
N GLY A 95 11.81 3.94 -0.95
CA GLY A 95 12.84 4.11 -1.99
C GLY A 95 14.27 3.71 -1.57
N GLY A 96 14.52 3.48 -0.28
CA GLY A 96 15.76 2.91 0.26
C GLY A 96 15.64 1.49 0.83
N VAL A 97 14.47 0.85 0.78
CA VAL A 97 14.19 -0.42 1.46
C VAL A 97 13.95 -1.54 0.44
N ARG A 98 14.91 -2.46 0.31
CA ARG A 98 14.73 -3.71 -0.43
C ARG A 98 14.30 -4.81 0.55
N ARG A 99 13.01 -5.16 0.57
CA ARG A 99 12.36 -6.33 1.24
C ARG A 99 12.94 -6.77 2.61
N GLY A 100 12.12 -6.69 3.66
CA GLY A 100 12.01 -7.73 4.70
C GLY A 100 13.24 -8.08 5.54
N PHE A 101 14.25 -7.20 5.66
CA PHE A 101 15.36 -7.42 6.60
C PHE A 101 15.81 -6.08 7.19
N PHE A 102 15.14 -5.63 8.26
CA PHE A 102 15.66 -4.55 9.10
C PHE A 102 16.71 -5.01 10.12
N ASP A 103 17.09 -6.30 10.09
CA ASP A 103 18.13 -6.83 10.96
C ASP A 103 19.28 -7.48 10.16
N ARG A 104 20.49 -6.94 10.37
CA ARG A 104 21.84 -7.29 9.84
C ARG A 104 22.35 -6.72 8.51
N GLY A 105 21.73 -5.72 7.88
CA GLY A 105 22.22 -5.29 6.56
C GLY A 105 21.89 -3.90 6.04
N PHE A 106 21.85 -2.85 6.87
CA PHE A 106 21.91 -1.46 6.36
C PHE A 106 23.35 -1.05 6.07
N ALA A 107 23.99 -1.73 5.12
CA ALA A 107 25.07 -1.18 4.34
C ALA A 107 24.56 -1.15 2.91
N LEU A 108 24.30 0.06 2.39
CA LEU A 108 24.09 0.49 1.00
C LEU A 108 23.17 1.74 0.90
N SER A 109 23.20 2.59 1.93
CA SER A 109 23.35 4.05 1.82
C SER A 109 23.68 4.55 3.22
N ALA A 110 24.95 4.84 3.52
CA ALA A 110 25.41 5.23 4.85
C ALA A 110 24.82 6.56 5.38
N ASN A 111 23.87 7.17 4.65
CA ASN A 111 23.41 8.54 4.87
C ASN A 111 21.91 8.67 5.19
N VAL A 112 21.14 7.58 5.23
CA VAL A 112 19.71 7.66 5.62
C VAL A 112 19.59 7.28 7.09
N ARG A 113 19.43 8.28 7.97
CA ARG A 113 19.02 8.04 9.35
C ARG A 113 17.51 7.80 9.35
N PRO A 114 17.02 6.64 9.82
CA PRO A 114 15.59 6.46 9.98
C PRO A 114 15.08 7.50 10.98
N TYR A 115 13.89 8.02 10.71
CA TYR A 115 13.19 8.85 11.66
C TYR A 115 12.64 7.94 12.77
N GLU A 116 12.97 8.22 14.03
CA GLU A 116 12.46 7.46 15.17
C GLU A 116 11.49 8.34 15.96
N ALA A 117 10.35 7.76 16.33
CA ALA A 117 9.34 8.42 17.15
C ALA A 117 8.59 7.39 17.99
N THR A 118 8.19 7.75 19.19
CA THR A 118 7.21 6.98 19.97
C THR A 118 5.79 7.37 19.56
N GLY A 119 4.81 6.58 19.99
CA GLY A 119 3.42 6.97 19.89
C GLY A 119 3.08 8.27 20.62
N GLU A 120 3.70 8.49 21.78
CA GLU A 120 3.55 9.76 22.53
C GLU A 120 4.06 10.95 21.71
N ASP A 121 5.23 10.82 21.07
CA ASP A 121 5.77 11.86 20.19
C ASP A 121 4.81 12.14 19.02
N LEU A 122 4.32 11.09 18.36
CA LEU A 122 3.37 11.22 17.25
C LEU A 122 2.05 11.84 17.71
N ALA A 123 1.55 11.53 18.91
CA ALA A 123 0.33 12.14 19.43
C ALA A 123 0.53 13.62 19.82
N ALA A 124 1.67 13.95 20.43
CA ALA A 124 1.95 15.29 20.95
C ALA A 124 2.46 16.27 19.87
N ASN A 125 3.17 15.79 18.85
CA ASN A 125 3.85 16.63 17.87
C ASN A 125 3.15 16.61 16.49
N PRO A 126 2.42 17.68 16.11
CA PRO A 126 1.74 17.75 14.82
C PRO A 126 2.71 17.86 13.63
N GLU A 127 3.92 18.39 13.82
CA GLU A 127 4.92 18.47 12.74
C GLU A 127 5.43 17.08 12.36
N ASP A 128 5.67 16.24 13.36
CA ASP A 128 6.08 14.85 13.17
C ASP A 128 5.00 14.05 12.43
N ARG A 129 3.72 14.21 12.80
CA ARG A 129 2.60 13.61 12.06
C ARG A 129 2.51 14.14 10.64
N ALA A 130 2.64 15.45 10.43
CA ALA A 130 2.56 16.04 9.11
C ALA A 130 3.67 15.52 8.19
N ASN A 131 4.89 15.39 8.71
CA ASN A 131 6.02 14.82 7.98
C ASN A 131 5.77 13.35 7.61
N LEU A 132 5.28 12.56 8.56
CA LEU A 132 4.92 11.16 8.31
C LEU A 132 3.75 11.04 7.33
N GLN A 133 2.77 11.93 7.40
CA GLN A 133 1.61 11.97 6.51
C GLN A 133 2.04 12.27 5.07
N LEU A 134 2.90 13.28 4.86
CA LEU A 134 3.41 13.64 3.53
C LEU A 134 4.16 12.50 2.84
N LEU A 135 4.81 11.64 3.62
CA LEU A 135 5.61 10.52 3.13
C LEU A 135 4.82 9.21 3.07
N SER A 136 3.63 9.14 3.68
CA SER A 136 2.76 7.97 3.64
C SER A 136 2.27 7.70 2.21
N ARG A 137 1.78 6.49 1.96
CA ARG A 137 1.29 6.11 0.62
C ARG A 137 0.10 6.98 0.17
N TYR A 138 -0.75 7.38 1.11
CA TYR A 138 -1.93 8.21 0.90
C TYR A 138 -1.90 9.44 1.81
N PRO A 139 -1.14 10.49 1.44
CA PRO A 139 -1.00 11.69 2.28
C PRO A 139 -2.32 12.40 2.57
N GLN A 140 -3.30 12.30 1.66
CA GLN A 140 -4.64 12.83 1.83
C GLN A 140 -5.52 12.00 2.80
N GLY A 141 -4.99 10.91 3.36
CA GLY A 141 -5.75 9.91 4.10
C GLY A 141 -6.42 8.87 3.21
N VAL A 142 -7.09 7.92 3.85
CA VAL A 142 -7.87 6.86 3.20
C VAL A 142 -9.35 7.11 3.45
N GLY A 143 -10.08 7.49 2.40
CA GLY A 143 -11.55 7.60 2.47
C GLY A 143 -12.25 6.24 2.33
N ASP A 144 -13.53 6.19 2.67
CA ASP A 144 -14.33 4.96 2.79
C ASP A 144 -14.26 4.03 1.57
N GLU A 145 -14.35 4.59 0.35
CA GLU A 145 -14.29 3.79 -0.88
C GLU A 145 -12.91 3.14 -1.06
N LEU A 146 -11.83 3.85 -0.74
CA LEU A 146 -10.48 3.31 -0.82
C LEU A 146 -10.25 2.29 0.29
N LEU A 147 -10.75 2.55 1.51
CA LEU A 147 -10.67 1.59 2.61
C LEU A 147 -11.35 0.27 2.23
N ALA A 148 -12.59 0.32 1.73
CA ALA A 148 -13.32 -0.88 1.30
C ALA A 148 -12.56 -1.67 0.21
N ARG A 149 -11.86 -0.98 -0.69
CA ARG A 149 -11.01 -1.62 -1.71
C ARG A 149 -9.75 -2.26 -1.12
N LEU A 150 -9.14 -1.63 -0.12
CA LEU A 150 -8.00 -2.19 0.59
C LEU A 150 -8.44 -3.41 1.42
N GLU A 151 -9.56 -3.34 2.11
CA GLU A 151 -10.10 -4.46 2.91
C GLU A 151 -10.48 -5.65 2.04
N ALA A 152 -11.07 -5.40 0.86
CA ALA A 152 -11.34 -6.45 -0.11
C ALA A 152 -10.07 -7.14 -0.63
N ALA A 153 -8.92 -6.45 -0.63
CA ALA A 153 -7.65 -6.98 -1.14
C ALA A 153 -6.80 -7.65 -0.05
N TYR A 154 -6.81 -7.12 1.17
CA TYR A 154 -5.88 -7.48 2.25
C TYR A 154 -6.59 -8.04 3.51
N GLY A 155 -7.92 -8.13 3.48
CA GLY A 155 -8.74 -8.51 4.64
C GLY A 155 -9.23 -7.30 5.44
N GLU A 156 -10.23 -7.55 6.28
CA GLU A 156 -10.84 -6.53 7.16
C GLU A 156 -9.80 -5.81 8.01
N LEU A 157 -10.02 -4.51 8.21
CA LEU A 157 -9.16 -3.68 9.06
C LEU A 157 -9.26 -4.13 10.52
N GLU A 158 -8.15 -4.55 11.10
CA GLU A 158 -8.05 -4.89 12.52
C GLU A 158 -7.45 -3.71 13.31
N THR A 159 -8.04 -3.37 14.46
CA THR A 159 -7.44 -2.35 15.35
C THR A 159 -6.57 -3.04 16.38
N LEU A 160 -5.29 -2.68 16.44
CA LEU A 160 -4.35 -3.21 17.42
C LEU A 160 -4.27 -2.27 18.61
N ASP A 161 -5.07 -2.54 19.64
CA ASP A 161 -5.07 -1.74 20.85
C ASP A 161 -3.81 -1.95 21.70
N PRO A 162 -3.40 -0.93 22.48
CA PRO A 162 -2.20 -0.97 23.34
C PRO A 162 -2.16 -2.15 24.31
N ASP A 163 -3.33 -2.66 24.71
CA ASP A 163 -3.48 -3.73 25.70
C ASP A 163 -3.46 -5.14 25.06
N GLY A 164 -3.37 -5.25 23.73
CA GLY A 164 -3.29 -6.52 23.02
C GLY A 164 -4.61 -7.32 22.98
N GLU A 165 -5.73 -6.69 23.31
CA GLU A 165 -7.06 -7.27 23.08
C GLU A 165 -7.50 -7.01 21.63
N PRO A 166 -7.97 -8.04 20.90
CA PRO A 166 -8.51 -7.92 19.55
C PRO A 166 -9.91 -7.29 19.49
#